data_AF-A0ABD5NE42-F1
#
_entry.id   AF-A0ABD5NE42-F1
#
_cell.length_a   1.000
_cell.length_b   1.000
_cell.length_c   1.000
_cell.angle_alpha   90.00
_cell.angle_beta   90.00
_cell.angle_gamma   90.00
#
_symmetry.space_group_name_H-M   'P 1'
#
loop_
_entity.id
_entity.type
_entity.pdbx_description
1 polymer ?
#
loop_
_entity_poly.entity_id
_entity_poly.type
_entity_poly.pdbx_seq_one_letter_code
_entity_poly.pdbx_strand_id
1 'polypeptide(L)'
;MRLETEVYRRDGVTLVAVLVHNDDDHPVRVRVANRCAGAVWPPREGDLPAPGWDDGGWEGVVEPGGRRALGYATPGAPGSPPAEVAWTERAADGVPTTAEAVADLGDPRPPRDAVTPPAEAVPEETRAWLSGVSERATDGDATDADRESVAALAARATRLREAVDE
;
A
#
# COMPACT_ATOMS: atom_id res chain seq x y z
N MET A 1 -9.77 21.13 11.57
CA MET A 1 -10.75 20.05 11.29
C MET A 1 -12.14 20.37 11.80
N ARG A 2 -13.14 20.34 10.93
CA ARG A 2 -14.57 20.54 11.27
C ARG A 2 -15.41 19.41 10.68
N LEU A 3 -16.47 19.01 11.39
CA LEU A 3 -17.46 18.05 10.90
C LEU A 3 -18.80 18.72 10.70
N GLU A 4 -19.46 18.41 9.59
CA GLU A 4 -20.89 18.57 9.41
C GLU A 4 -21.51 17.17 9.40
N THR A 5 -22.63 16.98 10.11
CA THR A 5 -23.22 15.65 10.26
C THR A 5 -24.72 15.67 10.03
N GLU A 6 -25.21 14.67 9.32
CA GLU A 6 -26.63 14.40 9.15
C GLU A 6 -26.93 12.96 9.55
N VAL A 7 -28.11 12.75 10.14
CA VAL A 7 -28.54 11.43 10.60
C VAL A 7 -29.92 11.12 10.06
N TYR A 8 -30.07 9.91 9.54
CA TYR A 8 -31.37 9.36 9.16
C TYR A 8 -31.59 8.02 9.85
N ARG A 9 -32.67 7.89 10.63
CA ARG A 9 -33.00 6.65 11.35
C ARG A 9 -34.22 5.97 10.75
N ARG A 10 -34.10 4.67 10.46
CA ARG A 10 -35.18 3.86 9.91
C ARG A 10 -35.02 2.40 10.31
N ASP A 11 -36.13 1.77 10.72
CA ASP A 11 -36.21 0.32 11.00
C ASP A 11 -35.10 -0.19 11.94
N GLY A 12 -34.78 0.60 12.97
CA GLY A 12 -33.75 0.27 13.96
C GLY A 12 -32.33 0.65 13.55
N VAL A 13 -32.08 0.96 12.27
CA VAL A 13 -30.77 1.34 11.73
C VAL A 13 -30.62 2.87 11.71
N THR A 14 -29.45 3.35 12.12
CA THR A 14 -29.05 4.76 11.98
C THR A 14 -28.06 4.86 10.82
N LEU A 15 -28.40 5.66 9.81
CA LEU A 15 -27.47 6.10 8.77
C LEU A 15 -26.87 7.44 9.19
N VAL A 16 -25.55 7.56 9.11
CA VAL A 16 -24.81 8.76 9.46
C VAL A 16 -24.05 9.23 8.22
N ALA A 17 -24.29 10.47 7.81
CA ALA A 17 -23.48 11.17 6.82
C ALA A 17 -22.60 12.18 7.55
N VAL A 18 -21.30 12.20 7.24
CA VAL A 18 -20.32 13.11 7.81
C VAL A 18 -19.57 13.79 6.66
N LEU A 19 -19.51 15.11 6.66
CA LEU A 19 -18.61 15.89 5.82
C LEU A 19 -17.47 16.42 6.68
N VAL A 20 -16.26 15.94 6.40
CA VAL A 20 -15.03 16.39 7.05
C VAL A 20 -14.44 17.54 6.26
N HIS A 21 -14.12 18.64 6.94
CA HIS A 21 -13.44 19.80 6.37
C HIS A 21 -12.04 19.95 6.97
N ASN A 22 -11.05 20.03 6.09
CA ASN A 22 -9.72 20.49 6.44
C ASN A 22 -9.64 22.00 6.13
N ASP A 23 -9.62 22.84 7.16
CA ASP A 23 -9.43 24.28 7.00
C ASP A 23 -7.94 24.68 7.09
N ASP A 24 -7.05 23.72 7.32
CA ASP A 24 -5.61 23.92 7.41
C ASP A 24 -4.97 24.01 6.02
N ASP A 25 -3.77 24.59 5.95
CA ASP A 25 -2.99 24.79 4.71
C ASP A 25 -2.08 23.61 4.35
N HIS A 26 -2.15 22.52 5.11
CA HIS A 26 -1.38 21.29 4.92
C HIS A 26 -2.28 20.05 4.98
N PRO A 27 -1.85 18.91 4.41
CA PRO A 27 -2.59 17.67 4.54
C PRO A 27 -2.63 17.23 6.00
N VAL A 28 -3.75 16.65 6.42
CA VAL A 28 -3.97 16.19 7.79
C VAL A 28 -4.55 14.80 7.74
N ARG A 29 -3.93 13.87 8.47
CA ARG A 29 -4.54 12.58 8.77
C ARG A 29 -5.48 12.75 9.96
N VAL A 30 -6.68 12.22 9.82
CA VAL A 30 -7.76 12.40 10.80
C VAL A 30 -8.45 11.08 11.07
N ARG A 31 -8.78 10.86 12.34
CA ARG A 31 -9.66 9.80 12.78
C ARG A 31 -11.02 10.37 13.14
N VAL A 32 -12.05 9.89 12.44
CA VAL A 32 -13.46 10.20 12.72
C VAL A 32 -14.08 8.98 13.40
N ALA A 33 -14.50 9.13 14.66
CA ALA A 33 -15.11 8.07 15.45
C ALA A 33 -16.64 8.16 15.45
N ASN A 34 -17.30 7.01 15.39
CA ASN A 34 -18.74 6.88 15.62
C ASN A 34 -19.06 7.09 17.11
N ARG A 35 -20.11 7.86 17.40
CA ARG A 35 -20.65 8.07 18.74
C ARG A 35 -22.04 7.50 18.94
N CYS A 36 -22.62 6.91 17.90
CA CYS A 36 -23.88 6.20 17.99
C CYS A 36 -23.67 4.87 18.73
N ALA A 37 -24.75 4.34 19.32
CA ALA A 37 -24.67 3.04 19.95
C ALA A 37 -24.44 1.94 18.90
N GLY A 38 -23.48 1.04 19.16
CA GLY A 38 -23.19 -0.10 18.30
C GLY A 38 -22.06 0.11 17.30
N ALA A 39 -21.67 -0.98 16.65
CA ALA A 39 -20.56 -1.00 15.69
C ALA A 39 -20.89 -0.22 14.41
N VAL A 40 -19.85 0.24 13.73
CA VAL A 40 -19.93 0.82 12.40
C VAL A 40 -20.15 -0.29 11.38
N TRP A 41 -21.12 -0.08 10.49
CA TRP A 41 -21.32 -0.86 9.28
C TRP A 41 -20.86 0.00 8.10
N PRO A 42 -19.59 -0.16 7.69
CA PRO A 42 -19.01 0.69 6.68
C PRO A 42 -19.53 0.34 5.27
N PRO A 43 -19.40 1.26 4.31
CA PRO A 43 -19.57 0.91 2.90
C PRO A 43 -18.56 -0.20 2.54
N ARG A 44 -18.98 -1.11 1.66
CA ARG A 44 -18.17 -2.28 1.28
C ARG A 44 -17.81 -2.24 -0.20
N GLU A 45 -16.59 -2.67 -0.50
CA GLU A 45 -16.09 -2.92 -1.84
C GLU A 45 -15.89 -4.44 -1.96
N GLY A 46 -16.91 -5.13 -2.50
CA GLY A 46 -17.00 -6.59 -2.38
C GLY A 46 -17.24 -7.01 -0.92
N ASP A 47 -16.45 -7.96 -0.41
CA ASP A 47 -16.57 -8.45 0.97
C ASP A 47 -15.80 -7.61 2.00
N LEU A 48 -14.95 -6.69 1.55
CA LEU A 48 -14.10 -5.86 2.40
C LEU A 48 -14.74 -4.50 2.69
N PRO A 49 -14.56 -3.94 3.89
CA PRO A 49 -14.81 -2.52 4.14
C PRO A 49 -14.03 -1.65 3.14
N ALA A 50 -14.65 -0.55 2.70
CA ALA A 50 -13.96 0.44 1.89
C ALA A 50 -12.73 0.99 2.63
N PRO A 51 -11.67 1.44 1.93
CA PRO A 51 -10.44 1.89 2.55
C PRO A 51 -10.63 2.95 3.65
N GLY A 52 -9.90 2.76 4.75
CA GLY A 52 -9.93 3.65 5.92
C GLY A 52 -11.03 3.34 6.94
N TRP A 53 -11.95 2.42 6.66
CA TRP A 53 -13.00 2.04 7.59
C TRP A 53 -12.62 0.87 8.51
N ASP A 54 -13.08 0.94 9.75
CA ASP A 54 -13.10 -0.16 10.70
C ASP A 54 -14.42 -0.14 11.52
N ASP A 55 -14.53 -1.02 12.52
CA ASP A 55 -15.75 -1.18 13.34
C ASP A 55 -16.09 0.05 14.21
N GLY A 56 -15.16 1.01 14.34
CA GLY A 56 -15.30 2.22 15.16
C GLY A 56 -15.41 3.52 14.38
N GLY A 57 -15.07 3.54 13.08
CA GLY A 57 -15.14 4.76 12.28
C GLY A 57 -14.26 4.75 11.04
N TRP A 58 -13.79 5.93 10.66
CA TRP A 58 -12.98 6.14 9.48
C TRP A 58 -11.67 6.85 9.81
N GLU A 59 -10.59 6.44 9.16
CA GLU A 59 -9.29 7.09 9.18
C GLU A 59 -8.79 7.34 7.77
N GLY A 60 -8.21 8.52 7.56
CA GLY A 60 -7.52 8.83 6.30
C GLY A 60 -7.00 10.26 6.26
N VAL A 61 -6.45 10.63 5.11
CA VAL A 61 -5.87 11.96 4.87
C VAL A 61 -6.88 12.84 4.15
N VAL A 62 -6.97 14.10 4.59
CA VAL A 62 -7.72 15.16 3.91
C VAL A 62 -6.73 16.24 3.49
N GLU A 63 -6.70 16.53 2.19
CA GLU A 63 -5.82 17.53 1.57
C GLU A 63 -6.07 18.95 2.10
N PRO A 64 -5.12 19.89 1.93
CA PRO A 64 -5.29 21.31 2.32
C PRO A 64 -6.57 21.91 1.74
N GLY A 65 -7.38 22.60 2.56
CA GLY A 65 -8.68 23.16 2.13
C GLY A 65 -9.69 22.11 1.63
N GLY A 66 -9.38 20.82 1.77
CA GLY A 66 -10.13 19.72 1.20
C GLY A 66 -11.37 19.36 2.00
N ARG A 67 -12.26 18.61 1.36
CA ARG A 67 -13.45 18.03 1.99
C ARG A 67 -13.57 16.55 1.68
N ARG A 68 -13.99 15.77 2.68
CA ARG A 68 -14.21 14.33 2.54
C ARG A 68 -15.61 13.96 3.03
N ALA A 69 -16.42 13.41 2.13
CA ALA A 69 -17.72 12.85 2.47
C ALA A 69 -17.55 11.40 2.94
N LEU A 70 -18.17 11.08 4.07
CA LEU A 70 -18.18 9.78 4.70
C LEU A 70 -19.64 9.39 4.97
N GLY A 71 -19.98 8.12 4.78
CA GLY A 71 -21.32 7.60 5.06
C GLY A 71 -21.23 6.19 5.61
N TYR A 72 -21.94 5.90 6.68
CA TYR A 72 -21.99 4.57 7.29
C TYR A 72 -23.33 4.31 7.98
N ALA A 73 -23.58 3.05 8.32
CA ALA A 73 -24.74 2.65 9.11
C ALA A 73 -24.31 2.11 10.48
N THR A 74 -25.23 2.08 11.43
CA THR A 74 -25.02 1.51 12.77
C THR A 74 -26.35 1.05 13.38
N PRO A 75 -26.40 -0.08 14.13
CA PRO A 75 -27.65 -0.65 14.61
C PRO A 75 -28.28 0.09 15.80
N GLY A 76 -27.54 0.97 16.49
CA GLY A 76 -28.06 1.62 17.69
C GLY A 76 -28.50 3.06 17.47
N ALA A 77 -28.98 3.65 18.57
CA ALA A 77 -29.48 5.02 18.58
C ALA A 77 -28.37 6.03 18.25
N PRO A 78 -28.71 7.15 17.59
CA PRO A 78 -27.74 8.17 17.26
C PRO A 78 -27.20 8.86 18.52
N GLY A 79 -25.89 9.11 18.54
CA GLY A 79 -25.27 10.02 19.50
C GLY A 79 -25.56 11.48 19.16
N SER A 80 -25.25 12.39 20.09
CA SER A 80 -25.28 13.85 19.84
C SER A 80 -23.97 14.48 20.32
N PRO A 81 -23.04 14.84 19.40
CA PRO A 81 -23.10 14.61 17.95
C PRO A 81 -22.98 13.12 17.59
N PRO A 82 -23.39 12.69 16.38
CA PRO A 82 -23.34 11.28 15.97
C PRO A 82 -21.93 10.78 15.63
N ALA A 83 -21.01 11.70 15.36
CA ALA A 83 -19.60 11.42 15.08
C ALA A 83 -18.73 12.53 15.67
N GLU A 84 -17.46 12.23 15.92
CA GLU A 84 -16.47 13.20 16.37
C GLU A 84 -15.09 12.99 15.76
N VAL A 85 -14.28 14.04 15.78
CA VAL A 85 -12.84 13.92 15.48
C VAL A 85 -12.15 13.39 16.74
N ALA A 86 -11.70 12.13 16.68
CA ALA A 86 -11.02 11.49 17.81
C ALA A 86 -9.56 11.97 17.92
N TRP A 87 -8.87 12.11 16.79
CA TRP A 87 -7.54 12.69 16.72
C TRP A 87 -7.23 13.24 15.32
N THR A 88 -6.21 14.09 15.26
CA THR A 88 -5.63 14.64 14.02
C THR A 88 -4.12 14.69 14.13
N GLU A 89 -3.40 14.40 13.04
CA GLU A 89 -1.96 14.62 12.92
C GLU A 89 -1.64 15.21 11.54
N ARG A 90 -0.55 15.97 11.45
CA ARG A 90 -0.06 16.42 10.14
C ARG A 90 0.36 15.20 9.32
N ALA A 91 -0.17 15.08 8.11
CA ALA A 91 0.27 14.05 7.18
C ALA A 91 1.52 14.52 6.42
N ALA A 92 2.32 13.57 5.94
CA ALA A 92 3.36 13.87 4.97
C ALA A 92 2.73 14.35 3.65
N ASP A 93 3.46 15.16 2.90
CA ASP A 93 3.00 15.65 1.60
C ASP A 93 2.96 14.48 0.60
N GLY A 94 1.75 14.04 0.27
CA GLY A 94 1.49 13.03 -0.75
C GLY A 94 1.68 11.57 -0.31
N VAL A 95 1.16 10.67 -1.14
CA VAL A 95 1.44 9.23 -1.03
C VAL A 95 2.77 8.99 -1.75
N PRO A 96 3.77 8.34 -1.11
CA PRO A 96 4.99 7.95 -1.79
C PRO A 96 4.64 7.13 -3.03
N THR A 97 5.29 7.45 -4.14
CA THR A 97 5.21 6.62 -5.34
C THR A 97 5.71 5.20 -5.01
N THR A 98 5.26 4.20 -5.78
CA THR A 98 5.76 2.82 -5.61
C THR A 98 7.29 2.76 -5.67
N ALA A 99 7.92 3.61 -6.50
CA ALA A 99 9.37 3.68 -6.61
C ALA A 99 10.02 4.21 -5.32
N GLU A 100 9.45 5.26 -4.71
CA GLU A 100 9.92 5.80 -3.43
C GLU A 100 9.73 4.80 -2.28
N ALA A 101 8.58 4.12 -2.24
CA ALA A 101 8.32 3.09 -1.24
C ALA A 101 9.27 1.88 -1.38
N VAL A 102 9.56 1.45 -2.61
CA VAL A 102 10.52 0.36 -2.86
C VAL A 102 11.95 0.77 -2.52
N ALA A 103 12.34 2.04 -2.77
CA ALA A 103 13.66 2.55 -2.40
C ALA A 103 13.89 2.54 -0.88
N ASP A 104 12.85 2.80 -0.08
CA ASP A 104 12.91 2.81 1.39
C ASP A 104 13.17 1.41 1.99
N LEU A 105 12.73 0.34 1.30
CA LEU A 105 13.00 -1.05 1.71
C LEU A 105 14.48 -1.45 1.61
N GLY A 106 15.29 -0.69 0.88
CA GLY A 106 16.72 -0.96 0.70
C GLY A 106 17.02 -2.18 -0.18
N ASP A 107 18.26 -2.68 -0.10
CA ASP A 107 18.73 -3.83 -0.89
C ASP A 107 18.11 -5.13 -0.33
N PRO A 108 17.29 -5.86 -1.11
CA PRO A 108 16.64 -7.08 -0.63
C PRO A 108 17.59 -8.28 -0.55
N ARG A 109 18.86 -8.13 -0.96
CA ARG A 109 19.81 -9.24 -0.93
C ARG A 109 20.11 -9.64 0.52
N PRO A 110 20.00 -10.94 0.86
CA PRO A 110 20.41 -11.39 2.18
C PRO A 110 21.89 -11.08 2.41
N PRO A 111 22.31 -10.86 3.67
CA PRO A 111 23.72 -10.75 4.02
C PRO A 111 24.54 -11.92 3.44
N ARG A 112 25.78 -11.64 3.03
CA ARG A 112 26.61 -12.61 2.30
C ARG A 112 26.84 -13.92 3.08
N ASP A 113 26.90 -13.81 4.39
CA ASP A 113 27.07 -14.90 5.34
C ASP A 113 25.79 -15.72 5.58
N ALA A 114 24.62 -15.20 5.21
CA ALA A 114 23.35 -15.93 5.23
C ALA A 114 23.18 -16.87 4.03
N VAL A 115 24.03 -16.77 3.00
CA VAL A 115 23.99 -17.59 1.80
C VAL A 115 25.14 -18.61 1.83
N THR A 116 24.82 -19.90 1.82
CA THR A 116 25.85 -20.94 1.65
C THR A 116 26.43 -20.82 0.24
N PRO A 117 27.77 -20.65 0.08
CA PRO A 117 28.36 -20.53 -1.23
C PRO A 117 28.15 -21.82 -2.03
N PRO A 118 27.90 -21.72 -3.34
CA PRO A 118 27.75 -22.90 -4.18
C PRO A 118 29.04 -23.74 -4.14
N ALA A 119 28.90 -25.06 -4.13
CA ALA A 119 30.02 -26.00 -4.07
C ALA A 119 30.92 -25.94 -5.31
N GLU A 120 30.39 -25.48 -6.44
CA GLU A 120 31.12 -25.29 -7.68
C GLU A 120 31.18 -23.81 -8.06
N ALA A 121 32.39 -23.34 -8.34
CA ALA A 121 32.60 -22.02 -8.88
C ALA A 121 32.21 -22.00 -10.37
N VAL A 122 31.57 -20.91 -10.79
CA VAL A 122 31.34 -20.64 -12.21
C VAL A 122 32.69 -20.49 -12.92
N PRO A 123 32.93 -21.14 -14.08
CA PRO A 123 34.16 -20.99 -14.84
C PRO A 123 34.46 -19.53 -15.18
N GLU A 124 35.74 -19.14 -15.14
CA GLU A 124 36.16 -17.74 -15.35
C GLU A 124 35.76 -17.20 -16.72
N GLU A 125 35.80 -18.03 -17.76
CA GLU A 125 35.35 -17.66 -19.11
C GLU A 125 33.87 -17.26 -19.12
N THR A 126 33.03 -17.99 -18.41
CA THR A 126 31.61 -17.69 -18.27
C THR A 126 31.40 -16.40 -17.47
N ARG A 127 32.20 -16.20 -16.42
CA ARG A 127 32.15 -14.97 -15.61
C ARG A 127 32.55 -13.74 -16.41
N ALA A 128 33.65 -13.82 -17.16
CA ALA A 128 34.13 -12.75 -18.03
C ALA A 128 33.09 -12.41 -19.12
N TRP A 129 32.49 -13.43 -19.73
CA TRP A 129 31.42 -13.26 -20.70
C TRP A 129 30.20 -12.55 -20.09
N LEU A 130 29.72 -12.99 -18.91
CA LEU A 130 28.60 -12.36 -18.21
C LEU A 130 28.88 -10.90 -17.84
N SER A 131 30.12 -10.57 -17.44
CA SER A 131 30.53 -9.19 -17.15
C SER A 131 30.40 -8.31 -18.38
N GLY A 132 30.93 -8.75 -19.52
CA GLY A 132 30.84 -7.99 -20.76
C GLY A 132 29.40 -7.79 -21.26
N VAL A 133 28.52 -8.79 -21.08
CA VAL A 133 27.09 -8.65 -21.38
C VAL A 133 26.43 -7.59 -20.47
N SER A 134 26.75 -7.60 -19.17
CA SER A 134 26.21 -6.66 -18.19
C SER A 134 26.64 -5.21 -18.47
N GLU A 135 27.90 -5.00 -18.84
CA GLU A 135 28.42 -3.69 -19.23
C GLU A 135 27.67 -3.16 -20.46
N ARG A 136 27.58 -3.95 -21.53
CA ARG A 136 26.82 -3.56 -22.74
C ARG A 136 25.35 -3.26 -22.44
N ALA A 137 24.71 -4.02 -21.54
CA ALA A 137 23.32 -3.76 -21.15
C ALA A 137 23.17 -2.44 -20.39
N THR A 138 24.15 -2.07 -19.56
CA THR A 138 24.16 -0.81 -18.82
C THR A 138 24.40 0.37 -19.73
N ASP A 139 25.29 0.22 -20.71
CA ASP A 139 25.65 1.26 -21.68
C ASP A 139 24.63 1.40 -22.83
N GLY A 140 23.66 0.48 -22.92
CA GLY A 140 22.62 0.48 -23.96
C GLY A 140 23.04 -0.18 -25.28
N ASP A 141 24.20 -0.83 -25.32
CA ASP A 141 24.79 -1.49 -26.49
C ASP A 141 24.50 -3.00 -26.55
N ALA A 142 23.48 -3.47 -25.81
CA ALA A 142 23.10 -4.88 -25.79
C ALA A 142 22.55 -5.36 -27.15
N THR A 143 23.12 -6.45 -27.66
CA THR A 143 22.71 -7.04 -28.94
C THR A 143 21.49 -7.98 -28.80
N ASP A 144 20.82 -8.31 -29.90
CA ASP A 144 19.79 -9.36 -29.92
C ASP A 144 20.37 -10.72 -29.46
N ALA A 145 21.61 -11.02 -29.85
CA ALA A 145 22.30 -12.24 -29.46
C ALA A 145 22.59 -12.29 -27.94
N ASP A 146 22.92 -11.14 -27.33
CA ASP A 146 23.07 -11.04 -25.87
C ASP A 146 21.74 -11.36 -25.17
N ARG A 147 20.63 -10.78 -25.64
CA ARG A 147 19.29 -11.00 -25.08
C ARG A 147 18.84 -12.45 -25.22
N GLU A 148 19.06 -13.08 -26.38
CA GLU A 148 18.73 -14.49 -26.61
C GLU A 148 19.54 -15.41 -25.68
N SER A 149 20.84 -15.13 -25.54
CA SER A 149 21.74 -15.91 -24.67
C SER A 149 21.35 -15.82 -23.19
N VAL A 150 21.00 -14.62 -22.72
CA VAL A 150 20.52 -14.41 -21.34
C VAL A 150 19.18 -15.12 -21.12
N ALA A 151 18.25 -15.06 -22.08
CA ALA A 151 16.99 -15.77 -21.99
C ALA A 151 17.17 -17.31 -21.94
N ALA A 152 18.08 -17.85 -22.75
CA ALA A 152 18.41 -19.28 -22.73
C ALA A 152 19.01 -19.72 -21.39
N LEU A 153 19.87 -18.89 -20.79
CA LEU A 153 20.43 -19.13 -19.45
C LEU A 153 19.35 -19.10 -18.37
N ALA A 154 18.44 -18.12 -18.41
CA ALA A 154 17.31 -18.05 -17.48
C ALA A 154 16.43 -19.31 -17.57
N ALA A 155 16.10 -19.75 -18.79
CA ALA A 155 15.33 -20.98 -19.01
C ALA A 155 16.07 -22.25 -18.54
N ARG A 156 17.40 -22.28 -18.61
CA ARG A 156 18.22 -23.37 -18.06
C ARG A 156 18.23 -23.34 -16.53
N ALA A 157 18.34 -22.16 -15.93
CA ALA A 157 18.33 -21.98 -14.48
C ALA A 157 16.98 -22.40 -13.86
N THR A 158 15.85 -22.05 -14.50
CA THR A 158 14.52 -22.51 -14.06
C THR A 158 14.45 -24.03 -14.01
N ARG A 159 14.84 -24.72 -15.08
CA ARG A 159 14.88 -26.19 -15.12
C ARG A 159 15.78 -26.81 -14.06
N LEU A 160 16.88 -26.15 -13.72
CA LEU A 160 17.78 -26.64 -12.67
C LEU A 160 17.18 -26.46 -11.27
N ARG A 161 16.42 -25.38 -11.01
CA ARG A 161 15.73 -25.20 -9.74
C ARG A 161 14.62 -26.24 -9.54
N GLU A 162 13.82 -26.46 -10.57
CA GLU A 162 12.78 -27.51 -10.56
C GLU A 162 13.37 -28.89 -10.23
N ALA A 163 14.55 -29.21 -10.74
CA ALA A 163 15.24 -30.47 -10.48
C ALA A 163 15.93 -30.56 -9.10
N VAL A 164 16.08 -29.43 -8.38
CA VAL A 164 16.65 -29.39 -7.02
C VAL A 164 15.54 -29.46 -5.96
N ASP A 165 14.33 -29.03 -6.32
CA ASP A 165 13.14 -29.07 -5.46
C ASP A 165 12.40 -30.45 -5.49
N GLU A 166 12.83 -31.39 -6.33
CA GLU A 166 12.36 -32.78 -6.43
C GLU A 166 13.30 -33.77 -5.71
#